data_AF-A0A2V8UV46-F1
#
_entry.id   AF-A0A2V8UV46-F1
#
_cell.length_a   1.000
_cell.length_b   1.000
_cell.length_c   1.000
_cell.angle_alpha   90.00
_cell.angle_beta   90.00
_cell.angle_gamma   90.00
#
_symmetry.space_group_name_H-M   'P 1'
#
loop_
_entity.id
_entity.type
_entity.pdbx_description
1 polymer ?
#
loop_
_entity_poly.entity_id
_entity_poly.type
_entity_poly.pdbx_seq_one_letter_code
_entity_poly.pdbx_strand_id
1 'polypeptide(L)'
;MVCVPGHGRGVDDIVGIDDHGLDRTNKDGYQHDFAIQVAEHGLAAVAIEPMAFGCRRDPKAAKQGLGHSGCQPVAGAALLLGQTMIGWRVYDVMRTIDWIETRKELDVGHVGCMGISGGGTCTTFSAALEPRIRAAMISGYLNTFCDSVFSLSHCIDNYVPGILNWAEMYDIAGLIAPRPLFAEAGEKDDIFPIEASRASFAGVTKVYETLGAAGSFQYETFDGEHSFHGVKGLPFLAEHL
;
A
#
# COMPACT_ATOMS: atom_id res chain seq x y z
N MET A 1 3.00 -12.99 0.67
CA MET A 1 2.55 -11.58 0.78
C MET A 1 3.57 -10.68 0.10
N VAL A 2 3.16 -9.89 -0.89
CA VAL A 2 3.96 -8.77 -1.41
C VAL A 2 3.78 -7.59 -0.46
N CYS A 3 4.87 -7.14 0.15
CA CYS A 3 4.89 -6.09 1.17
C CYS A 3 5.51 -4.82 0.59
N VAL A 4 4.73 -3.74 0.51
CA VAL A 4 5.14 -2.48 -0.11
C VAL A 4 5.24 -1.37 0.94
N PRO A 5 6.43 -0.79 1.20
CA PRO A 5 6.59 0.24 2.22
C PRO A 5 5.94 1.56 1.79
N GLY A 6 5.59 2.36 2.80
CA GLY A 6 5.22 3.76 2.63
C GLY A 6 6.42 4.67 2.43
N HIS A 7 6.17 5.98 2.44
CA HIS A 7 7.24 6.97 2.41
C HIS A 7 8.19 6.80 3.59
N GLY A 8 9.50 6.84 3.34
CA GLY A 8 10.50 6.61 4.39
C GLY A 8 11.83 6.15 3.80
N ARG A 9 12.52 5.27 4.53
CA ARG A 9 13.82 4.68 4.15
C ARG A 9 13.67 3.52 3.17
N GLY A 10 12.45 3.18 2.76
CA GLY A 10 12.17 2.09 1.85
C GLY A 10 11.99 0.77 2.58
N VAL A 11 12.47 -0.31 1.98
CA VAL A 11 12.26 -1.68 2.49
C VAL A 11 12.80 -1.88 3.91
N ASP A 12 13.87 -1.17 4.30
CA ASP A 12 14.48 -1.25 5.63
C ASP A 12 13.50 -0.90 6.78
N ASP A 13 12.51 -0.04 6.51
CA ASP A 13 11.47 0.34 7.47
C ASP A 13 10.45 -0.77 7.76
N ILE A 14 10.42 -1.82 6.93
CA ILE A 14 9.43 -2.90 7.03
C ILE A 14 10.04 -4.26 7.33
N VAL A 15 11.37 -4.41 7.17
CA VAL A 15 12.11 -5.65 7.43
C VAL A 15 12.96 -5.61 8.71
N GLY A 16 12.78 -4.61 9.59
CA GLY A 16 13.50 -4.56 10.86
C GLY A 16 14.97 -4.15 10.77
N ILE A 17 15.32 -3.24 9.84
CA ILE A 17 16.69 -2.73 9.70
C ILE A 17 16.78 -1.26 10.16
N ASP A 18 17.78 -0.93 10.99
CA ASP A 18 18.02 0.43 11.50
C ASP A 18 18.77 1.32 10.49
N ASP A 19 19.11 2.55 10.85
CA ASP A 19 19.76 3.51 9.95
C ASP A 19 21.27 3.26 9.76
N HIS A 20 21.80 2.27 10.47
CA HIS A 20 23.15 1.76 10.36
C HIS A 20 23.23 0.43 9.59
N GLY A 21 22.09 -0.11 9.14
CA GLY A 21 22.02 -1.38 8.44
C GLY A 21 22.09 -2.60 9.39
N LEU A 22 21.78 -2.41 10.66
CA LEU A 22 21.75 -3.46 11.69
C LEU A 22 20.31 -3.89 11.98
N ASP A 23 20.16 -5.11 12.47
CA ASP A 23 18.86 -5.64 12.91
C ASP A 23 18.31 -4.83 14.10
N ARG A 24 17.06 -4.39 13.98
CA ARG A 24 16.31 -3.76 15.07
C ARG A 24 15.77 -4.81 16.02
N THR A 25 15.72 -4.47 17.30
CA THR A 25 15.14 -5.30 18.36
C THR A 25 13.69 -4.92 18.68
N ASN A 26 13.21 -3.80 18.13
CA ASN A 26 11.87 -3.26 18.29
C ASN A 26 11.30 -2.80 16.94
N LYS A 27 9.96 -2.84 16.84
CA LYS A 27 9.20 -2.46 15.63
C LYS A 27 8.96 -0.95 15.57
N ASP A 28 10.03 -0.18 15.58
CA ASP A 28 9.98 1.28 15.62
C ASP A 28 9.52 1.92 14.29
N GLY A 29 9.08 3.18 14.39
CA GLY A 29 8.56 3.94 13.25
C GLY A 29 7.12 3.57 12.89
N TYR A 30 6.49 4.37 12.04
CA TYR A 30 5.06 4.23 11.75
C TYR A 30 4.71 2.99 10.91
N GLN A 31 5.71 2.35 10.28
CA GLN A 31 5.49 1.13 9.48
C GLN A 31 5.61 -0.15 10.32
N HIS A 32 6.14 -0.05 11.55
CA HIS A 32 6.20 -1.13 12.53
C HIS A 32 6.70 -2.48 11.99
N ASP A 33 7.69 -2.51 11.09
CA ASP A 33 8.25 -3.76 10.55
C ASP A 33 7.18 -4.74 10.04
N PHE A 34 6.13 -4.25 9.37
CA PHE A 34 4.98 -5.08 9.05
C PHE A 34 5.31 -6.32 8.20
N ALA A 35 6.42 -6.33 7.45
CA ALA A 35 6.85 -7.53 6.74
C ALA A 35 7.38 -8.63 7.68
N ILE A 36 8.02 -8.25 8.79
CA ILE A 36 8.35 -9.20 9.88
C ILE A 36 7.05 -9.71 10.53
N GLN A 37 6.09 -8.82 10.77
CA GLN A 37 4.80 -9.22 11.35
C GLN A 37 4.01 -10.18 10.45
N VAL A 38 4.09 -10.03 9.13
CA VAL A 38 3.53 -11.01 8.18
C VAL A 38 4.16 -12.40 8.37
N ALA A 39 5.48 -12.47 8.54
CA ALA A 39 6.18 -13.72 8.81
C ALA A 39 5.79 -14.32 10.17
N GLU A 40 5.57 -13.49 11.19
CA GLU A 40 5.06 -13.91 12.50
C GLU A 40 3.65 -14.53 12.42
N HIS A 41 2.86 -14.18 11.38
CA HIS A 41 1.56 -14.78 11.08
C HIS A 41 1.64 -15.99 10.15
N GLY A 42 2.82 -16.54 9.89
CA GLY A 42 3.01 -17.77 9.13
C GLY A 42 2.99 -17.61 7.60
N LEU A 43 2.97 -16.38 7.10
CA LEU A 43 3.01 -16.08 5.67
C LEU A 43 4.43 -15.73 5.22
N ALA A 44 4.84 -16.19 4.03
CA ALA A 44 6.07 -15.69 3.41
C ALA A 44 5.93 -14.20 3.05
N ALA A 45 6.87 -13.36 3.51
CA ALA A 45 6.91 -11.94 3.21
C ALA A 45 7.93 -11.62 2.11
N VAL A 46 7.46 -11.03 1.00
CA VAL A 46 8.29 -10.53 -0.10
C VAL A 46 8.24 -9.01 -0.07
N ALA A 47 9.20 -8.41 0.63
CA ALA A 47 9.33 -6.97 0.76
C ALA A 47 10.02 -6.38 -0.47
N ILE A 48 9.35 -5.46 -1.16
CA ILE A 48 9.87 -4.87 -2.41
C ILE A 48 10.20 -3.39 -2.24
N GLU A 49 11.25 -2.93 -2.92
CA GLU A 49 11.65 -1.53 -2.90
C GLU A 49 10.89 -0.74 -3.98
N PRO A 50 9.99 0.19 -3.61
CA PRO A 50 9.25 0.98 -4.60
C PRO A 50 10.18 1.92 -5.36
N MET A 51 9.85 2.20 -6.63
CA MET A 51 10.51 3.25 -7.38
C MET A 51 10.53 4.58 -6.58
N ALA A 52 11.69 5.23 -6.60
CA ALA A 52 11.98 6.48 -5.90
C ALA A 52 12.04 6.43 -4.36
N PHE A 53 12.02 5.24 -3.74
CA PHE A 53 12.27 5.02 -2.32
C PHE A 53 13.59 4.26 -2.08
N GLY A 54 14.09 4.31 -0.84
CA GLY A 54 15.22 3.52 -0.37
C GLY A 54 16.41 3.50 -1.34
N CYS A 55 16.82 2.32 -1.78
CA CYS A 55 17.95 2.16 -2.71
C CYS A 55 17.64 2.52 -4.17
N ARG A 56 16.36 2.74 -4.53
CA ARG A 56 15.91 3.13 -5.89
C ARG A 56 15.72 4.64 -6.07
N ARG A 57 16.27 5.44 -5.15
CA ARG A 57 16.31 6.91 -5.26
C ARG A 57 17.37 7.37 -6.25
N ASP A 58 17.14 8.52 -6.86
CA ASP A 58 18.17 9.15 -7.69
C ASP A 58 19.36 9.62 -6.81
N PRO A 59 20.58 9.74 -7.38
CA PRO A 59 21.76 10.10 -6.60
C PRO A 59 21.69 11.46 -5.89
N LYS A 60 20.84 12.40 -6.33
CA LYS A 60 20.67 13.69 -5.64
C LYS A 60 19.79 13.51 -4.40
N ALA A 61 18.67 12.79 -4.52
CA ALA A 61 17.82 12.48 -3.37
C ALA A 61 18.56 11.62 -2.32
N ALA A 62 19.32 10.61 -2.76
CA ALA A 62 20.08 9.74 -1.86
C ALA A 62 21.09 10.50 -0.99
N LYS A 63 21.69 11.58 -1.51
CA LYS A 63 22.63 12.44 -0.75
C LYS A 63 21.98 13.31 0.33
N GLN A 64 20.65 13.43 0.34
CA GLN A 64 19.91 14.26 1.29
C GLN A 64 19.48 13.50 2.56
N GLY A 65 19.92 12.24 2.72
CA GLY A 65 19.64 11.42 3.90
C GLY A 65 18.70 10.25 3.59
N LEU A 66 18.69 9.24 4.46
CA LEU A 66 18.01 7.95 4.20
C LEU A 66 16.49 8.08 4.02
N GLY A 67 15.84 8.98 4.75
CA GLY A 67 14.40 9.20 4.66
C GLY A 67 13.96 10.25 3.62
N HIS A 68 14.88 10.85 2.86
CA HIS A 68 14.51 11.86 1.88
C HIS A 68 13.84 11.21 0.66
N SER A 69 12.62 11.67 0.32
CA SER A 69 11.84 11.15 -0.81
C SER A 69 12.45 11.54 -2.15
N GLY A 70 12.59 10.57 -3.06
CA GLY A 70 12.97 10.81 -4.46
C GLY A 70 11.77 10.99 -5.40
N CYS A 71 10.54 11.02 -4.89
CA CYS A 71 9.34 10.91 -5.72
C CYS A 71 9.12 12.08 -6.68
N GLN A 72 9.33 13.31 -6.22
CA GLN A 72 9.02 14.52 -7.00
C GLN A 72 9.70 14.54 -8.39
N PRO A 73 11.02 14.35 -8.53
CA PRO A 73 11.64 14.34 -9.87
C PRO A 73 11.17 13.15 -10.72
N VAL A 74 11.01 11.96 -10.12
CA VAL A 74 10.69 10.73 -10.87
C VAL A 74 9.25 10.72 -11.35
N ALA A 75 8.29 11.08 -10.50
CA ALA A 75 6.88 11.14 -10.85
C ALA A 75 6.61 12.27 -11.85
N GLY A 76 7.31 13.41 -11.76
CA GLY A 76 7.23 14.46 -12.77
C GLY A 76 7.74 13.98 -14.14
N ALA A 77 8.83 13.22 -14.16
CA ALA A 77 9.34 12.59 -15.38
C ALA A 77 8.36 11.55 -15.96
N ALA A 78 7.70 10.75 -15.11
CA ALA A 78 6.66 9.83 -15.56
C ALA A 78 5.52 10.56 -16.28
N LEU A 79 5.05 11.69 -15.72
CA LEU A 79 4.00 12.49 -16.34
C LEU A 79 4.42 13.07 -17.70
N LEU A 80 5.68 13.50 -17.86
CA LEU A 80 6.21 13.94 -19.16
C LEU A 80 6.18 12.85 -20.23
N LEU A 81 6.26 11.58 -19.82
CA LEU A 81 6.17 10.41 -20.69
C LEU A 81 4.73 9.92 -20.90
N GLY A 82 3.73 10.63 -20.36
CA GLY A 82 2.32 10.19 -20.39
C GLY A 82 2.06 8.98 -19.48
N GLN A 83 2.89 8.76 -18.48
CA GLN A 83 2.81 7.66 -17.52
C GLN A 83 2.64 8.20 -16.10
N THR A 84 2.43 7.32 -15.11
CA THR A 84 2.30 7.71 -13.71
C THR A 84 3.24 6.88 -12.83
N MET A 85 3.65 7.44 -11.70
CA MET A 85 4.45 6.70 -10.72
C MET A 85 3.68 5.49 -10.17
N ILE A 86 2.36 5.62 -10.01
CA ILE A 86 1.46 4.51 -9.66
C ILE A 86 1.59 3.39 -10.68
N GLY A 87 1.48 3.69 -11.98
CA GLY A 87 1.60 2.69 -13.04
C GLY A 87 2.95 1.95 -13.02
N TRP A 88 4.04 2.66 -12.76
CA TRP A 88 5.37 2.02 -12.64
C TRP A 88 5.47 1.13 -11.40
N ARG A 89 4.94 1.55 -10.25
CA ARG A 89 4.95 0.74 -9.02
C ARG A 89 4.03 -0.49 -9.11
N VAL A 90 2.87 -0.36 -9.77
CA VAL A 90 2.00 -1.51 -10.12
C VAL A 90 2.76 -2.50 -11.00
N TYR A 91 3.51 -2.02 -11.99
CA TYR A 91 4.32 -2.88 -12.84
C TYR A 91 5.39 -3.65 -12.02
N ASP A 92 6.05 -3.01 -11.05
CA ASP A 92 6.97 -3.69 -10.15
C ASP A 92 6.28 -4.82 -9.35
N VAL A 93 5.07 -4.59 -8.84
CA VAL A 93 4.28 -5.62 -8.14
C VAL A 93 3.95 -6.78 -9.09
N MET A 94 3.49 -6.50 -10.32
CA MET A 94 3.20 -7.54 -11.31
C MET A 94 4.43 -8.39 -11.64
N ARG A 95 5.60 -7.77 -11.78
CA ARG A 95 6.87 -8.49 -12.02
C ARG A 95 7.33 -9.27 -10.79
N THR A 96 7.03 -8.79 -9.60
CA THR A 96 7.29 -9.51 -8.35
C THR A 96 6.48 -10.79 -8.30
N ILE A 97 5.22 -10.76 -8.72
CA ILE A 97 4.38 -11.95 -8.82
C ILE A 97 4.94 -12.93 -9.84
N ASP A 98 5.34 -12.46 -11.03
CA ASP A 98 6.02 -13.32 -12.03
C ASP A 98 7.27 -14.01 -11.44
N TRP A 99 8.05 -13.29 -10.62
CA TRP A 99 9.18 -13.88 -9.92
C TRP A 99 8.74 -14.93 -8.89
N ILE A 100 7.67 -14.67 -8.12
CA ILE A 100 7.09 -15.63 -7.17
C ILE A 100 6.70 -16.94 -7.89
N GLU A 101 6.14 -16.88 -9.10
CA GLU A 101 5.77 -18.08 -9.88
C GLU A 101 6.97 -19.00 -10.20
N THR A 102 8.19 -18.46 -10.15
CA THR A 102 9.43 -19.23 -10.38
C THR A 102 9.97 -19.91 -9.12
N ARG A 103 9.42 -19.61 -7.95
CA ARG A 103 9.92 -20.08 -6.64
C ARG A 103 9.13 -21.29 -6.17
N LYS A 104 9.80 -22.42 -5.98
CA LYS A 104 9.14 -23.68 -5.54
C LYS A 104 8.75 -23.66 -4.07
N GLU A 105 9.38 -22.78 -3.30
CA GLU A 105 9.14 -22.57 -1.88
C GLU A 105 8.01 -21.57 -1.59
N LEU A 106 7.43 -20.94 -2.62
CA LEU A 106 6.32 -20.00 -2.49
C LEU A 106 5.06 -20.58 -3.16
N ASP A 107 3.91 -20.34 -2.55
CA ASP A 107 2.63 -20.73 -3.13
C ASP A 107 2.08 -19.61 -4.03
N VAL A 108 2.15 -19.83 -5.34
CA VAL A 108 1.62 -18.91 -6.35
C VAL A 108 0.08 -18.82 -6.32
N GLY A 109 -0.62 -19.82 -5.78
CA GLY A 109 -2.07 -19.83 -5.67
C GLY A 109 -2.63 -18.86 -4.63
N HIS A 110 -1.79 -18.46 -3.65
CA HIS A 110 -2.14 -17.69 -2.46
C HIS A 110 -1.25 -16.45 -2.30
N VAL A 111 -1.20 -15.62 -3.35
CA VAL A 111 -0.44 -14.36 -3.32
C VAL A 111 -1.33 -13.20 -2.86
N GLY A 112 -0.95 -12.53 -1.76
CA GLY A 112 -1.56 -11.27 -1.34
C GLY A 112 -0.65 -10.05 -1.57
N CYS A 113 -1.21 -8.84 -1.43
CA CYS A 113 -0.48 -7.57 -1.46
C CYS A 113 -0.90 -6.66 -0.31
N MET A 114 0.06 -6.03 0.37
CA MET A 114 -0.23 -5.06 1.42
C MET A 114 0.76 -3.92 1.46
N GLY A 115 0.33 -2.81 2.04
CA GLY A 115 1.21 -1.68 2.31
C GLY A 115 0.49 -0.55 3.04
N ILE A 116 1.30 0.37 3.54
CA ILE A 116 0.85 1.59 4.24
C ILE A 116 1.16 2.83 3.41
N SER A 117 0.30 3.85 3.44
CA SER A 117 0.56 5.16 2.82
C SER A 117 0.83 5.02 1.31
N GLY A 118 2.01 5.42 0.81
CA GLY A 118 2.42 5.18 -0.57
C GLY A 118 2.45 3.69 -0.98
N GLY A 119 2.69 2.79 -0.03
CA GLY A 119 2.52 1.34 -0.21
C GLY A 119 1.05 0.93 -0.23
N GLY A 120 0.19 1.65 0.51
CA GLY A 120 -1.26 1.56 0.43
C GLY A 120 -1.76 1.95 -0.96
N THR A 121 -1.26 3.06 -1.53
CA THR A 121 -1.51 3.44 -2.93
C THR A 121 -1.16 2.32 -3.88
N CYS A 122 0.07 1.80 -3.78
CA CYS A 122 0.53 0.73 -4.64
C CYS A 122 -0.37 -0.50 -4.51
N THR A 123 -0.78 -0.84 -3.29
CA THR A 123 -1.66 -1.99 -3.00
C THR A 123 -3.05 -1.79 -3.61
N THR A 124 -3.68 -0.63 -3.45
CA THR A 124 -5.01 -0.34 -4.01
C THR A 124 -5.03 -0.57 -5.53
N PHE A 125 -4.09 0.07 -6.25
CA PHE A 125 -4.05 -0.02 -7.71
C PHE A 125 -3.55 -1.38 -8.20
N SER A 126 -2.59 -2.01 -7.52
CA SER A 126 -2.09 -3.33 -7.91
C SER A 126 -3.18 -4.37 -7.72
N ALA A 127 -3.86 -4.39 -6.57
CA ALA A 127 -4.95 -5.32 -6.33
C ALA A 127 -6.09 -5.12 -7.34
N ALA A 128 -6.43 -3.89 -7.71
CA ALA A 128 -7.44 -3.61 -8.74
C ALA A 128 -7.04 -4.13 -10.14
N LEU A 129 -5.77 -4.04 -10.51
CA LEU A 129 -5.29 -4.31 -11.88
C LEU A 129 -4.68 -5.71 -12.08
N GLU A 130 -4.29 -6.39 -11.00
CA GLU A 130 -3.61 -7.70 -11.04
C GLU A 130 -4.51 -8.78 -10.39
N PRO A 131 -5.17 -9.62 -11.20
CA PRO A 131 -6.11 -10.62 -10.68
C PRO A 131 -5.44 -11.78 -9.92
N ARG A 132 -4.11 -11.97 -10.04
CA ARG A 132 -3.38 -12.98 -9.25
C ARG A 132 -3.26 -12.62 -7.77
N ILE A 133 -3.43 -11.34 -7.40
CA ILE A 133 -3.53 -10.93 -6.00
C ILE A 133 -4.86 -11.45 -5.44
N ARG A 134 -4.81 -12.37 -4.50
CA ARG A 134 -5.96 -13.06 -3.90
C ARG A 134 -6.56 -12.35 -2.70
N ALA A 135 -5.75 -11.65 -1.92
CA ALA A 135 -6.19 -10.83 -0.80
C ALA A 135 -5.33 -9.57 -0.71
N ALA A 136 -5.91 -8.46 -0.23
CA ALA A 136 -5.19 -7.20 -0.09
C ALA A 136 -5.46 -6.51 1.25
N MET A 137 -4.48 -5.76 1.74
CA MET A 137 -4.62 -4.89 2.91
C MET A 137 -4.11 -3.48 2.62
N ILE A 138 -4.99 -2.50 2.72
CA ILE A 138 -4.69 -1.08 2.50
C ILE A 138 -4.64 -0.37 3.85
N SER A 139 -3.44 -0.05 4.33
CA SER A 139 -3.24 0.69 5.59
C SER A 139 -3.00 2.17 5.33
N GLY A 140 -3.70 3.05 6.06
CA GLY A 140 -3.46 4.49 6.04
C GLY A 140 -3.45 5.10 4.64
N TYR A 141 -4.40 4.72 3.78
CA TYR A 141 -4.48 5.25 2.40
C TYR A 141 -5.91 5.37 1.86
N LEU A 142 -6.76 4.35 2.08
CA LEU A 142 -8.10 4.30 1.50
C LEU A 142 -8.98 5.43 2.05
N ASN A 143 -9.09 6.50 1.26
CA ASN A 143 -9.70 7.80 1.58
C ASN A 143 -10.27 8.38 0.27
N THR A 144 -11.04 9.47 0.28
CA THR A 144 -11.48 10.05 -1.01
C THR A 144 -10.31 10.81 -1.64
N PHE A 145 -10.22 10.81 -2.97
CA PHE A 145 -9.27 11.68 -3.65
C PHE A 145 -9.60 13.14 -3.36
N CYS A 146 -10.88 13.52 -3.37
CA CYS A 146 -11.32 14.90 -3.13
C CYS A 146 -10.86 15.46 -1.78
N ASP A 147 -10.94 14.68 -0.70
CA ASP A 147 -10.70 15.19 0.66
C ASP A 147 -9.26 14.95 1.16
N SER A 148 -8.43 14.24 0.40
CA SER A 148 -7.00 14.05 0.69
C SER A 148 -6.11 14.51 -0.47
N VAL A 149 -5.85 13.66 -1.47
CA VAL A 149 -4.90 13.91 -2.57
C VAL A 149 -5.17 15.22 -3.33
N PHE A 150 -6.44 15.61 -3.47
CA PHE A 150 -6.84 16.85 -4.13
C PHE A 150 -6.77 18.08 -3.21
N SER A 151 -7.19 17.96 -1.96
CA SER A 151 -7.36 19.09 -1.03
C SER A 151 -6.09 19.47 -0.28
N LEU A 152 -5.15 18.54 -0.12
CA LEU A 152 -3.91 18.71 0.64
C LEU A 152 -2.70 18.72 -0.29
N SER A 153 -1.59 19.31 0.18
CA SER A 153 -0.31 19.26 -0.53
C SER A 153 0.28 17.85 -0.45
N HIS A 154 0.03 17.01 -1.45
CA HIS A 154 0.55 15.64 -1.52
C HIS A 154 1.78 15.50 -2.41
N CYS A 155 2.47 14.36 -2.24
CA CYS A 155 3.47 13.96 -3.20
C CYS A 155 2.81 13.60 -4.54
N ILE A 156 3.39 14.08 -5.64
CA ILE A 156 2.83 13.90 -6.98
C ILE A 156 2.76 12.43 -7.43
N ASP A 157 3.42 11.52 -6.70
CA ASP A 157 3.34 10.08 -6.95
C ASP A 157 1.96 9.48 -6.64
N ASN A 158 1.05 10.25 -6.05
CA ASN A 158 -0.34 9.87 -5.80
C ASN A 158 -1.30 10.21 -6.97
N TYR A 159 -0.82 10.89 -8.01
CA TYR A 159 -1.70 11.51 -9.00
C TYR A 159 -1.84 10.65 -10.26
N VAL A 160 -3.09 10.40 -10.63
CA VAL A 160 -3.48 9.89 -11.96
C VAL A 160 -4.24 11.00 -12.68
N PRO A 161 -3.65 11.65 -13.71
CA PRO A 161 -4.31 12.76 -14.40
C PRO A 161 -5.69 12.37 -14.94
N GLY A 162 -6.71 13.14 -14.55
CA GLY A 162 -8.08 12.97 -15.03
C GLY A 162 -8.91 11.88 -14.34
N ILE A 163 -8.39 11.18 -13.33
CA ILE A 163 -9.11 10.08 -12.66
C ILE A 163 -10.45 10.50 -12.04
N LEU A 164 -10.51 11.70 -11.46
CA LEU A 164 -11.73 12.26 -10.86
C LEU A 164 -12.87 12.53 -11.85
N ASN A 165 -12.61 12.48 -13.17
CA ASN A 165 -13.69 12.51 -14.16
C ASN A 165 -14.46 11.18 -14.26
N TRP A 166 -13.96 10.13 -13.61
CA TRP A 166 -14.44 8.75 -13.78
C TRP A 166 -14.69 8.03 -12.46
N ALA A 167 -13.85 8.27 -11.45
CA ALA A 167 -13.81 7.45 -10.25
C ALA A 167 -13.30 8.23 -9.04
N GLU A 168 -13.85 7.89 -7.88
CA GLU A 168 -13.24 8.13 -6.58
C GLU A 168 -12.33 6.96 -6.16
N MET A 169 -11.54 7.12 -5.08
CA MET A 169 -10.61 6.07 -4.65
C MET A 169 -11.33 4.79 -4.23
N TYR A 170 -12.52 4.91 -3.62
CA TYR A 170 -13.35 3.75 -3.26
C TYR A 170 -13.88 3.00 -4.48
N ASP A 171 -14.03 3.65 -5.65
CA ASP A 171 -14.40 2.96 -6.89
C ASP A 171 -13.24 2.10 -7.38
N ILE A 172 -12.00 2.61 -7.26
CA ILE A 172 -10.78 1.85 -7.59
C ILE A 172 -10.62 0.65 -6.64
N ALA A 173 -10.76 0.86 -5.33
CA ALA A 173 -10.73 -0.24 -4.36
C ALA A 173 -11.90 -1.22 -4.57
N GLY A 174 -13.07 -0.75 -5.03
CA GLY A 174 -14.21 -1.57 -5.39
C GLY A 174 -13.93 -2.58 -6.52
N LEU A 175 -12.98 -2.31 -7.42
CA LEU A 175 -12.54 -3.25 -8.47
C LEU A 175 -11.85 -4.51 -7.92
N ILE A 176 -11.50 -4.53 -6.63
CA ILE A 176 -10.91 -5.69 -5.97
C ILE A 176 -11.97 -6.77 -5.72
N ALA A 177 -13.24 -6.38 -5.57
CA ALA A 177 -14.35 -7.29 -5.35
C ALA A 177 -14.43 -8.40 -6.43
N PRO A 178 -14.77 -9.64 -6.06
CA PRO A 178 -15.19 -10.10 -4.73
C PRO A 178 -14.01 -10.57 -3.84
N ARG A 179 -12.76 -10.25 -4.19
CA ARG A 179 -11.59 -10.76 -3.46
C ARG A 179 -11.50 -10.14 -2.06
N PRO A 180 -11.02 -10.89 -1.06
CA PRO A 180 -10.75 -10.39 0.29
C PRO A 180 -9.95 -9.07 0.29
N LEU A 181 -10.52 -8.06 0.94
CA LEU A 181 -9.92 -6.75 1.11
C LEU A 181 -10.06 -6.30 2.57
N PHE A 182 -8.95 -5.88 3.16
CA PHE A 182 -8.92 -5.24 4.46
C PHE A 182 -8.45 -3.80 4.34
N ALA A 183 -9.02 -2.88 5.13
CA ALA A 183 -8.53 -1.52 5.23
C ALA A 183 -8.40 -1.06 6.70
N GLU A 184 -7.44 -0.18 6.98
CA GLU A 184 -7.31 0.44 8.30
C GLU A 184 -6.94 1.92 8.21
N ALA A 185 -7.41 2.71 9.18
CA ALA A 185 -7.11 4.14 9.28
C ALA A 185 -6.97 4.61 10.73
N GLY A 186 -5.99 5.48 10.98
CA GLY A 186 -5.82 6.17 12.25
C GLY A 186 -6.83 7.31 12.40
N GLU A 187 -7.43 7.45 13.58
CA GLU A 187 -8.43 8.50 13.84
C GLU A 187 -7.83 9.93 13.90
N LYS A 188 -6.51 10.04 14.06
CA LYS A 188 -5.74 11.30 14.13
C LYS A 188 -4.80 11.45 12.93
N ASP A 189 -5.09 10.79 11.81
CA ASP A 189 -4.31 10.90 10.58
C ASP A 189 -4.60 12.24 9.87
N ASP A 190 -3.62 13.14 9.86
CA ASP A 190 -3.71 14.47 9.23
C ASP A 190 -3.45 14.43 7.71
N ILE A 191 -3.04 13.29 7.16
CA ILE A 191 -2.77 13.09 5.73
C ILE A 191 -3.98 12.45 5.04
N PHE A 192 -4.62 11.49 5.72
CA PHE A 192 -5.83 10.79 5.27
C PHE A 192 -6.94 10.96 6.33
N PRO A 193 -7.67 12.09 6.30
CA PRO A 193 -8.63 12.43 7.35
C PRO A 193 -9.70 11.35 7.55
N ILE A 194 -9.98 11.02 8.82
CA ILE A 194 -10.80 9.87 9.21
C ILE A 194 -12.21 9.87 8.60
N GLU A 195 -12.85 11.03 8.47
CA GLU A 195 -14.19 11.12 7.89
C GLU A 195 -14.22 10.73 6.41
N ALA A 196 -13.17 11.07 5.66
CA ALA A 196 -13.04 10.69 4.27
C ALA A 196 -12.62 9.21 4.09
N SER A 197 -11.89 8.65 5.06
CA SER A 197 -11.64 7.19 5.13
C SER A 197 -12.94 6.44 5.39
N ARG A 198 -13.76 6.90 6.35
CA ARG A 198 -15.10 6.34 6.64
C ARG A 198 -16.03 6.41 5.43
N ALA A 199 -16.03 7.53 4.71
CA ALA A 199 -16.79 7.67 3.46
C ALA A 199 -16.33 6.66 2.39
N SER A 200 -15.02 6.44 2.27
CA SER A 200 -14.46 5.47 1.32
C SER A 200 -14.78 4.03 1.72
N PHE A 201 -14.70 3.69 3.00
CA PHE A 201 -15.12 2.37 3.49
C PHE A 201 -16.59 2.12 3.18
N ALA A 202 -17.47 3.10 3.40
CA ALA A 202 -18.88 2.98 3.04
C ALA A 202 -19.09 2.77 1.53
N GLY A 203 -18.31 3.47 0.69
CA GLY A 203 -18.32 3.30 -0.77
C GLY A 203 -17.93 1.88 -1.19
N VAL A 204 -16.82 1.35 -0.66
CA VAL A 204 -16.35 -0.01 -0.96
C VAL A 204 -17.33 -1.06 -0.46
N THR A 205 -17.85 -0.92 0.78
CA THR A 205 -18.88 -1.81 1.33
C THR A 205 -20.07 -1.94 0.39
N LYS A 206 -20.57 -0.81 -0.15
CA LYS A 206 -21.70 -0.82 -1.09
C LYS A 206 -21.39 -1.59 -2.38
N VAL A 207 -20.17 -1.48 -2.91
CA VAL A 207 -19.74 -2.27 -4.09
C VAL A 207 -19.74 -3.76 -3.76
N TYR A 208 -19.14 -4.16 -2.64
CA TYR A 208 -19.08 -5.56 -2.21
C TYR A 208 -20.48 -6.14 -1.93
N GLU A 209 -21.37 -5.38 -1.29
CA GLU A 209 -22.77 -5.78 -1.09
C GLU A 209 -23.51 -5.97 -2.42
N THR A 210 -23.34 -5.05 -3.36
CA THR A 210 -23.97 -5.11 -4.69
C THR A 210 -23.53 -6.36 -5.46
N LEU A 211 -22.28 -6.77 -5.28
CA LEU A 211 -21.69 -7.96 -5.93
C LEU A 211 -21.90 -9.26 -5.12
N GLY A 212 -22.65 -9.22 -4.03
CA GLY A 212 -22.95 -10.40 -3.21
C GLY A 212 -21.75 -10.92 -2.39
N ALA A 213 -20.77 -10.06 -2.12
CA ALA A 213 -19.50 -10.37 -1.45
C ALA A 213 -19.31 -9.60 -0.14
N ALA A 214 -20.38 -9.18 0.54
CA ALA A 214 -20.31 -8.30 1.73
C ALA A 214 -19.33 -8.78 2.83
N GLY A 215 -19.15 -10.09 3.01
CA GLY A 215 -18.22 -10.65 4.01
C GLY A 215 -16.74 -10.56 3.63
N SER A 216 -16.42 -10.21 2.38
CA SER A 216 -15.05 -10.17 1.84
C SER A 216 -14.39 -8.79 1.94
N PHE A 217 -15.11 -7.76 2.40
CA PHE A 217 -14.50 -6.47 2.75
C PHE A 217 -14.66 -6.22 4.25
N GLN A 218 -13.55 -5.98 4.93
CA GLN A 218 -13.52 -5.61 6.34
C GLN A 218 -12.62 -4.39 6.54
N TYR A 219 -12.86 -3.65 7.61
CA TYR A 219 -12.01 -2.51 7.96
C TYR A 219 -11.98 -2.25 9.45
N GLU A 220 -10.97 -1.51 9.89
CA GLU A 220 -10.91 -0.97 11.26
C GLU A 220 -10.41 0.46 11.32
N THR A 221 -10.79 1.16 12.39
CA THR A 221 -10.19 2.45 12.77
C THR A 221 -9.55 2.27 14.14
N PHE A 222 -8.48 3.01 14.41
CA PHE A 222 -7.75 2.91 15.67
C PHE A 222 -7.35 4.30 16.19
N ASP A 223 -7.25 4.42 17.50
CA ASP A 223 -6.75 5.64 18.13
C ASP A 223 -5.24 5.82 17.86
N GLY A 224 -4.92 6.58 16.82
CA GLY A 224 -3.54 6.79 16.37
C GLY A 224 -3.45 7.75 15.20
N GLU A 225 -2.23 8.18 14.90
CA GLU A 225 -1.89 9.04 13.77
C GLU A 225 -1.73 8.21 12.47
N HIS A 226 -1.00 8.73 11.49
CA HIS A 226 -0.64 8.01 10.26
C HIS A 226 0.35 6.86 10.55
N SER A 227 -0.16 5.70 10.96
CA SER A 227 0.64 4.54 11.38
C SER A 227 0.02 3.20 10.96
N PHE A 228 0.84 2.16 10.89
CA PHE A 228 0.39 0.79 10.66
C PHE A 228 -0.17 0.21 11.95
N HIS A 229 -1.31 -0.47 11.89
CA HIS A 229 -1.95 -1.07 13.06
C HIS A 229 -1.92 -2.59 13.03
N GLY A 230 -2.40 -3.21 11.95
CA GLY A 230 -2.25 -4.65 11.68
C GLY A 230 -3.01 -5.60 12.61
N VAL A 231 -3.70 -5.11 13.64
CA VAL A 231 -4.30 -5.93 14.70
C VAL A 231 -5.35 -6.89 14.16
N LYS A 232 -6.26 -6.43 13.29
CA LYS A 232 -7.21 -7.33 12.61
C LYS A 232 -6.81 -7.61 11.17
N GLY A 233 -6.08 -6.70 10.54
CA GLY A 233 -5.66 -6.85 9.14
C GLY A 233 -4.73 -8.04 8.89
N LEU A 234 -3.73 -8.27 9.75
CA LEU A 234 -2.80 -9.39 9.57
C LEU A 234 -3.47 -10.76 9.77
N PRO A 235 -4.27 -10.99 10.83
CA PRO A 235 -5.07 -12.21 10.94
C PRO A 235 -6.03 -12.41 9.76
N PHE A 236 -6.70 -11.36 9.29
CA PHE A 236 -7.57 -11.43 8.13
C PHE A 236 -6.83 -11.91 6.88
N LEU A 237 -5.61 -11.40 6.62
CA LEU A 237 -4.81 -11.83 5.48
C LEU A 237 -4.37 -13.30 5.61
N ALA A 238 -3.99 -13.75 6.80
CA ALA A 238 -3.59 -15.13 7.05
C ALA A 238 -4.76 -16.13 6.96
N GLU A 239 -5.99 -15.70 7.18
CA GLU A 239 -7.18 -16.54 6.99
C GLU A 239 -7.50 -16.74 5.50
N HIS A 240 -7.18 -15.77 4.65
CA HIS A 240 -7.57 -15.74 3.24
C HIS A 240 -6.46 -16.16 2.25
N LEU A 241 -5.27 -16.54 2.75
CA LEU A 241 -4.11 -16.97 1.98
C LEU A 241 -3.48 -18.21 2.61
#